data_AF-G9YJH4-F1
#
_entry.id   AF-G9YJH4-F1
#
_cell.length_a   1.000
_cell.length_b   1.000
_cell.length_c   1.000
_cell.angle_alpha   90.00
_cell.angle_beta   90.00
_cell.angle_gamma   90.00
#
_symmetry.space_group_name_H-M   'P 1'
#
loop_
_entity.id
_entity.type
_entity.pdbx_description
1 polymer ?
#
loop_
_entity_poly.entity_id
_entity_poly.type
_entity_poly.pdbx_seq_one_letter_code
_entity_poly.pdbx_strand_id
1 'polypeptide(L)'
;MDAVEDPQTSVPKATFFSTAGVAVIYIVSTNVIAGIVPNADLLNSSAPFGMAFAAMFGSTIGAAVMGLMALACAGSLLSWQFTLARVFKTSAERGLFPKVFAKVTQADVPLRGMFLILLMQSALALMTVSPSLSEQFERLANLAVVTNVIPYILCASSLKAMLDQEGISNERCNRNASYFLSGISVLYVLYALTTLSLANFAGGCLAAGIGWIAYLVRFNLLKTNFIVEQEIK
;
A
#
# COMPACT_ATOMS: atom_id res chain seq x y z
N MET A 1 2.55 -11.27 11.00
CA MET A 1 3.89 -11.88 10.82
C MET A 1 3.85 -13.39 11.07
N ASP A 2 2.69 -13.90 11.46
CA ASP A 2 2.46 -15.24 12.02
C ASP A 2 2.41 -16.35 10.97
N ALA A 3 2.65 -16.01 9.70
CA ALA A 3 2.63 -16.94 8.57
C ALA A 3 3.97 -17.00 7.81
N VAL A 4 5.00 -16.29 8.28
CA VAL A 4 6.33 -16.27 7.65
C VAL A 4 7.30 -17.05 8.53
N GLU A 5 8.07 -17.95 7.92
CA GLU A 5 9.13 -18.69 8.60
C GLU A 5 10.31 -17.75 8.90
N ASP A 6 10.75 -17.72 10.15
CA ASP A 6 11.75 -16.77 10.69
C ASP A 6 11.50 -15.30 10.28
N PRO A 7 10.47 -14.64 10.83
CA PRO A 7 10.10 -13.28 10.42
C PRO A 7 11.19 -12.25 10.74
N GLN A 8 12.09 -12.51 11.70
CA GLN A 8 13.14 -11.57 12.08
C GLN A 8 14.19 -11.40 10.98
N THR A 9 14.47 -12.44 10.19
CA THR A 9 15.47 -12.36 9.12
C THR A 9 14.84 -12.35 7.73
N SER A 10 13.74 -13.09 7.53
CA SER A 10 13.07 -13.21 6.23
C SER A 10 12.42 -11.91 5.80
N VAL A 11 11.73 -11.19 6.71
CA VAL A 11 11.00 -9.96 6.37
C VAL A 11 11.94 -8.83 5.93
N PRO A 12 13.03 -8.51 6.67
CA PRO A 12 13.95 -7.46 6.24
C PRO A 12 14.64 -7.78 4.91
N LYS A 13 15.10 -9.04 4.73
CA LYS A 13 15.75 -9.47 3.49
C LYS A 13 14.78 -9.40 2.31
N ALA A 14 13.58 -9.96 2.45
CA ALA A 14 12.57 -9.93 1.39
C ALA A 14 12.20 -8.49 0.99
N THR A 15 12.01 -7.60 1.97
CA THR A 15 11.69 -6.20 1.71
C THR A 15 12.81 -5.48 0.96
N PHE A 16 14.06 -5.66 1.38
CA PHE A 16 15.21 -5.01 0.75
C PHE A 16 15.46 -5.52 -0.67
N PHE A 17 15.54 -6.85 -0.86
CA PHE A 17 15.78 -7.44 -2.19
C PHE A 17 14.63 -7.20 -3.16
N SER A 18 13.38 -7.24 -2.68
CA SER A 18 12.22 -6.90 -3.52
C SER A 18 12.28 -5.45 -3.98
N THR A 19 12.52 -4.50 -3.06
CA THR A 19 12.60 -3.07 -3.40
C THR A 19 13.72 -2.79 -4.39
N ALA A 20 14.91 -3.35 -4.17
CA ALA A 20 16.05 -3.20 -5.06
C ALA A 20 15.78 -3.82 -6.45
N GLY A 21 15.18 -5.01 -6.49
CA GLY A 21 14.81 -5.68 -7.74
C GLY A 21 13.80 -4.87 -8.55
N VAL A 22 12.75 -4.35 -7.89
CA VAL A 22 11.74 -3.49 -8.53
C VAL A 22 12.38 -2.21 -9.06
N ALA A 23 13.26 -1.57 -8.30
CA ALA A 23 13.95 -0.36 -8.74
C ALA A 23 14.77 -0.57 -10.02
N VAL A 24 15.54 -1.67 -10.08
CA VAL A 24 16.32 -2.04 -11.28
C VAL A 24 15.40 -2.28 -12.47
N ILE A 25 14.33 -3.07 -12.28
CA ILE A 25 13.37 -3.36 -13.35
C ILE A 25 12.74 -2.07 -13.87
N TYR A 26 12.29 -1.17 -13.00
CA TYR A 26 11.66 0.10 -13.38
C TYR A 26 12.60 1.00 -14.17
N ILE A 27 13.86 1.14 -13.74
CA ILE A 27 14.85 1.96 -14.46
C ILE A 27 15.11 1.37 -15.83
N VAL A 28 15.41 0.07 -15.91
CA VAL A 28 15.74 -0.60 -17.18
C VAL A 28 14.56 -0.58 -18.14
N SER A 29 13.36 -0.95 -17.67
CA SER A 29 12.18 -1.03 -18.54
C SER A 29 11.79 0.34 -19.10
N THR A 30 11.84 1.38 -18.27
CA THR A 30 11.47 2.74 -18.71
C THR A 30 12.44 3.28 -19.75
N ASN A 31 13.75 3.07 -19.55
CA ASN A 31 14.77 3.49 -20.53
C ASN A 31 14.62 2.74 -21.86
N VAL A 32 14.35 1.43 -21.81
CA VAL A 32 14.13 0.63 -23.01
C VAL A 32 12.90 1.10 -23.79
N ILE A 33 11.77 1.33 -23.11
CA ILE A 33 10.53 1.81 -23.76
C ILE A 33 10.73 3.19 -24.38
N ALA A 34 11.34 4.13 -23.64
CA ALA A 34 11.62 5.47 -24.13
C ALA A 34 12.59 5.48 -25.33
N GLY A 35 13.46 4.49 -25.45
CA GLY A 35 14.36 4.32 -26.60
C GLY A 35 13.70 3.71 -27.84
N ILE A 36 12.60 2.98 -27.68
CA ILE A 36 11.91 2.27 -28.78
C ILE A 36 10.74 3.09 -29.34
N VAL A 37 9.94 3.70 -28.46
CA VAL A 37 8.68 4.34 -28.85
C VAL A 37 8.80 5.86 -28.71
N PRO A 38 8.38 6.65 -29.72
CA PRO A 38 8.34 8.10 -29.61
C PRO A 38 7.51 8.57 -28.40
N ASN A 39 8.02 9.57 -27.68
CA ASN A 39 7.35 10.10 -26.48
C ASN A 39 5.91 10.60 -26.75
N ALA A 40 5.64 11.14 -27.94
CA ALA A 40 4.30 11.58 -28.33
C ALA A 40 3.27 10.43 -28.36
N ASP A 41 3.70 9.23 -28.78
CA ASP A 41 2.84 8.04 -28.82
C ASP A 41 2.67 7.42 -27.43
N LEU A 42 3.72 7.49 -26.60
CA LEU A 42 3.66 7.05 -25.20
C LEU A 42 2.67 7.86 -24.37
N LEU A 43 2.64 9.19 -24.56
CA LEU A 43 1.71 10.08 -23.84
C LEU A 43 0.24 9.80 -24.15
N ASN A 44 -0.06 9.32 -25.35
CA ASN A 44 -1.43 9.02 -25.79
C ASN A 44 -1.80 7.53 -25.59
N SER A 45 -0.88 6.70 -25.10
CA SER A 45 -1.08 5.27 -24.93
C SER A 45 -1.52 4.91 -23.52
N SER A 46 -2.60 4.14 -23.42
CA SER A 46 -3.02 3.50 -22.16
C SER A 46 -2.22 2.24 -21.82
N ALA A 47 -1.42 1.71 -22.77
CA ALA A 47 -0.62 0.51 -22.59
C ALA A 47 0.79 0.66 -23.20
N PRO A 48 1.70 1.44 -22.56
CA PRO A 48 3.05 1.71 -23.05
C PRO A 48 3.89 0.46 -23.31
N PHE A 49 3.80 -0.54 -22.42
CA PHE A 49 4.50 -1.81 -22.57
C PHE A 49 3.97 -2.62 -23.77
N GLY A 50 2.65 -2.73 -23.92
CA GLY A 50 2.04 -3.41 -25.07
C GLY A 50 2.45 -2.78 -26.40
N MET A 51 2.52 -1.45 -26.45
CA MET A 51 2.98 -0.68 -27.60
C MET A 51 4.46 -0.92 -27.92
N ALA A 52 5.35 -0.92 -26.91
CA ALA A 52 6.77 -1.19 -27.11
C ALA A 52 7.01 -2.61 -27.65
N PHE A 53 6.36 -3.63 -27.07
CA PHE A 53 6.48 -5.00 -27.56
C PHE A 53 5.86 -5.21 -28.94
N ALA A 54 4.77 -4.50 -29.25
CA ALA A 54 4.20 -4.50 -30.59
C ALA A 54 5.14 -3.89 -31.63
N ALA A 55 5.83 -2.80 -31.28
CA ALA A 55 6.82 -2.15 -32.16
C ALA A 55 8.06 -3.05 -32.41
N MET A 56 8.48 -3.83 -31.41
CA MET A 56 9.65 -4.72 -31.54
C MET A 56 9.36 -6.03 -32.27
N PHE A 57 8.23 -6.67 -31.97
CA PHE A 57 7.99 -8.07 -32.35
C PHE A 57 6.67 -8.30 -33.09
N GLY A 58 5.90 -7.23 -33.33
CA GLY A 58 4.61 -7.28 -34.00
C GLY A 58 3.41 -7.34 -33.05
N SER A 59 2.24 -7.01 -33.60
CA SER A 59 0.99 -6.78 -32.85
C SER A 59 0.53 -8.00 -32.03
N THR A 60 0.73 -9.23 -32.52
CA THR A 60 0.35 -10.46 -31.82
C THR A 60 1.10 -10.62 -30.49
N ILE A 61 2.39 -10.33 -30.48
CA ILE A 61 3.22 -10.42 -29.26
C ILE A 61 2.87 -9.29 -28.30
N GLY A 62 2.64 -8.08 -28.81
CA GLY A 62 2.14 -6.96 -28.00
C GLY A 62 0.83 -7.31 -27.28
N ALA A 63 -0.13 -7.94 -27.99
CA ALA A 63 -1.40 -8.39 -27.40
C ALA A 63 -1.21 -9.49 -26.33
N ALA A 64 -0.32 -10.46 -26.58
CA ALA A 64 0.00 -11.50 -25.60
C ALA A 64 0.59 -10.92 -24.31
N VAL A 65 1.51 -9.96 -24.42
CA VAL A 65 2.11 -9.27 -23.27
C VAL A 65 1.06 -8.49 -22.48
N MET A 66 0.15 -7.77 -23.16
CA MET A 66 -0.96 -7.08 -22.47
C MET A 66 -1.85 -8.06 -21.68
N GLY A 67 -2.13 -9.24 -22.24
CA GLY A 67 -2.87 -10.29 -21.54
C GLY A 67 -2.15 -10.80 -20.29
N LEU A 68 -0.84 -11.03 -20.38
CA LEU A 68 -0.02 -11.42 -19.22
C LEU A 68 0.04 -10.33 -18.15
N MET A 69 0.12 -9.06 -18.55
CA MET A 69 0.07 -7.93 -17.61
C MET A 69 -1.27 -7.86 -16.88
N ALA A 70 -2.39 -8.10 -17.58
CA ALA A 70 -3.70 -8.17 -16.95
C ALA A 70 -3.79 -9.30 -15.91
N LEU A 71 -3.23 -10.48 -16.22
CA LEU A 71 -3.14 -11.58 -15.26
C LEU A 71 -2.27 -11.24 -14.04
N ALA A 72 -1.14 -10.56 -14.25
CA ALA A 72 -0.28 -10.09 -13.16
C ALA A 72 -1.02 -9.10 -12.24
N CYS A 73 -1.80 -8.16 -12.80
CA CYS A 73 -2.65 -7.25 -12.05
C CYS A 73 -3.72 -7.99 -11.23
N ALA A 74 -4.36 -9.01 -11.81
CA ALA A 74 -5.33 -9.84 -11.09
C ALA A 74 -4.68 -10.59 -9.90
N GLY A 75 -3.47 -11.11 -10.09
CA GLY A 75 -2.70 -11.73 -8.99
C GLY A 75 -2.37 -10.74 -7.88
N SER A 76 -1.92 -9.53 -8.24
CA SER A 76 -1.66 -8.45 -7.27
C SER A 76 -2.91 -8.08 -6.48
N LEU A 77 -4.06 -7.96 -7.16
CA LEU A 77 -5.34 -7.67 -6.50
C LEU A 77 -5.69 -8.73 -5.45
N LEU A 78 -5.57 -10.01 -5.78
CA LEU A 78 -5.84 -11.11 -4.83
C LEU A 78 -4.94 -11.03 -3.59
N SER A 79 -3.64 -10.76 -3.78
CA SER A 79 -2.68 -10.60 -2.68
C SER A 79 -3.09 -9.45 -1.73
N TRP A 80 -3.50 -8.31 -2.29
CA TRP A 80 -3.98 -7.17 -1.51
C TRP A 80 -5.26 -7.49 -0.73
N GLN A 81 -6.20 -8.23 -1.32
CA GLN A 81 -7.45 -8.57 -0.63
C GLN A 81 -7.22 -9.45 0.60
N PHE A 82 -6.31 -10.44 0.52
CA PHE A 82 -5.97 -11.26 1.68
C PHE A 82 -5.25 -10.45 2.77
N THR A 83 -4.33 -9.56 2.35
CA THR A 83 -3.60 -8.71 3.29
C THR A 83 -4.54 -7.77 4.04
N LEU A 84 -5.45 -7.09 3.32
CA LEU A 84 -6.47 -6.23 3.91
C LEU A 84 -7.36 -7.01 4.88
N ALA A 85 -7.89 -8.15 4.45
CA ALA A 85 -8.74 -8.99 5.29
C ALA A 85 -8.08 -9.34 6.63
N ARG A 86 -6.79 -9.69 6.61
CA ARG A 86 -6.02 -10.01 7.83
C ARG A 86 -5.78 -8.77 8.70
N VAL A 87 -5.47 -7.62 8.11
CA VAL A 87 -5.31 -6.36 8.86
C VAL A 87 -6.61 -5.98 9.58
N PHE A 88 -7.76 -6.06 8.90
CA PHE A 88 -9.07 -5.78 9.51
C PHE A 88 -9.44 -6.80 10.59
N LYS A 89 -9.15 -8.08 10.37
CA LYS A 89 -9.33 -9.14 11.37
C LYS A 89 -8.55 -8.83 12.65
N THR A 90 -7.23 -8.69 12.56
CA THR A 90 -6.37 -8.43 13.72
C THR A 90 -6.72 -7.12 14.41
N SER A 91 -7.09 -6.09 13.66
CA SER A 91 -7.53 -4.82 14.24
C SER A 91 -8.88 -4.95 14.97
N ALA A 92 -9.80 -5.79 14.48
CA ALA A 92 -11.09 -6.03 15.13
C ALA A 92 -10.97 -6.92 16.37
N GLU A 93 -10.06 -7.89 16.36
CA GLU A 93 -9.69 -8.71 17.54
C GLU A 93 -9.13 -7.83 18.67
N ARG A 94 -8.32 -6.83 18.32
CA ARG A 94 -7.81 -5.81 19.25
C ARG A 94 -8.85 -4.76 19.66
N GLY A 95 -10.11 -4.90 19.24
CA GLY A 95 -11.20 -4.00 19.59
C GLY A 95 -11.19 -2.64 18.86
N LEU A 96 -10.30 -2.42 17.89
CA LEU A 96 -10.20 -1.18 17.11
C LEU A 96 -11.32 -1.06 16.06
N PHE A 97 -11.71 -2.19 15.48
CA PHE A 97 -12.74 -2.25 14.43
C PHE A 97 -14.03 -2.93 14.92
N PRO A 98 -15.16 -2.81 14.18
CA PRO A 98 -16.39 -3.53 14.51
C PRO A 98 -16.18 -5.05 14.54
N LYS A 99 -16.86 -5.73 15.47
CA LYS A 99 -16.73 -7.20 15.67
C LYS A 99 -17.09 -8.04 14.44
N VAL A 100 -17.74 -7.45 13.42
CA VAL A 100 -18.04 -8.13 12.14
C VAL A 100 -16.77 -8.61 11.43
N PHE A 101 -15.66 -7.88 11.57
CA PHE A 101 -14.37 -8.20 10.94
C PHE A 101 -13.58 -9.27 11.70
N ALA A 102 -13.85 -9.46 13.00
CA ALA A 102 -13.24 -10.52 13.82
C ALA A 102 -13.93 -11.88 13.65
N LYS A 103 -15.14 -11.92 13.05
CA LYS A 103 -15.85 -13.19 12.82
C LYS A 103 -15.24 -13.94 11.64
N VAL A 104 -14.52 -15.01 11.95
CA VAL A 104 -13.90 -15.91 10.98
C VAL A 104 -14.73 -17.17 10.74
N THR A 105 -14.45 -17.84 9.63
CA THR A 105 -14.97 -19.18 9.30
C THR A 105 -14.11 -20.28 9.93
N GLN A 106 -14.49 -21.56 9.74
CA GLN A 106 -13.68 -22.70 10.19
C GLN A 106 -12.27 -22.74 9.58
N ALA A 107 -12.07 -22.11 8.42
CA ALA A 107 -10.78 -21.98 7.76
C ALA A 107 -10.02 -20.69 8.14
N ASP A 108 -10.40 -20.02 9.23
CA ASP A 108 -9.80 -18.77 9.71
C ASP A 108 -9.95 -17.56 8.76
N VAL A 109 -10.93 -17.59 7.86
CA VAL A 109 -11.16 -16.52 6.88
C VAL A 109 -12.28 -15.56 7.35
N PRO A 110 -12.05 -14.24 7.43
CA PRO A 110 -13.06 -13.25 7.83
C PRO A 110 -14.02 -12.87 6.66
N LEU A 111 -14.80 -13.84 6.16
CA LEU A 111 -15.63 -13.67 4.96
C LEU A 111 -16.58 -12.47 5.00
N ARG A 112 -17.24 -12.22 6.15
CA ARG A 112 -18.17 -11.09 6.28
C ARG A 112 -17.48 -9.74 6.14
N GLY A 113 -16.27 -9.63 6.71
CA GLY A 113 -15.42 -8.46 6.55
C GLY A 113 -14.98 -8.26 5.11
N MET A 114 -14.59 -9.33 4.42
CA MET A 114 -14.19 -9.29 3.01
C MET A 114 -15.33 -8.84 2.10
N PHE A 115 -16.55 -9.35 2.28
CA PHE A 115 -17.71 -8.90 1.50
C PHE A 115 -18.05 -7.42 1.74
N LEU A 116 -17.94 -6.94 2.99
CA LEU A 116 -18.17 -5.54 3.29
C LEU A 116 -17.12 -4.64 2.63
N ILE A 117 -15.84 -5.01 2.69
CA ILE A 117 -14.75 -4.30 2.02
C ILE A 117 -14.98 -4.29 0.51
N LEU A 118 -15.37 -5.41 -0.08
CA LEU A 118 -15.68 -5.50 -1.51
C LEU A 118 -16.80 -4.54 -1.89
N LEU A 119 -17.91 -4.51 -1.15
CA LEU A 119 -19.02 -3.59 -1.40
C LEU A 119 -18.57 -2.12 -1.33
N MET A 120 -17.76 -1.77 -0.33
CA MET A 120 -17.21 -0.42 -0.18
C MET A 120 -16.26 -0.05 -1.33
N GLN A 121 -15.38 -0.98 -1.73
CA GLN A 121 -14.45 -0.79 -2.85
C GLN A 121 -15.20 -0.62 -4.17
N SER A 122 -16.22 -1.46 -4.43
CA SER A 122 -17.07 -1.35 -5.62
C SER A 122 -17.85 -0.03 -5.63
N ALA A 123 -18.41 0.40 -4.49
CA ALA A 123 -19.07 1.70 -4.39
C ALA A 123 -18.11 2.86 -4.69
N LEU A 124 -16.90 2.84 -4.12
CA LEU A 124 -15.89 3.87 -4.37
C LEU A 124 -15.43 3.87 -5.84
N ALA A 125 -15.27 2.70 -6.46
CA ALA A 125 -14.94 2.59 -7.87
C ALA A 125 -16.04 3.20 -8.76
N LEU A 126 -17.31 2.96 -8.44
CA LEU A 126 -18.45 3.55 -9.16
C LEU A 126 -18.56 5.06 -8.95
N MET A 127 -18.25 5.57 -7.76
CA MET A 127 -18.26 7.00 -7.46
C MET A 127 -17.10 7.78 -8.11
N THR A 128 -16.06 7.08 -8.56
CA THR A 128 -14.87 7.71 -9.17
C THR A 128 -14.83 7.58 -10.70
N VAL A 129 -15.94 7.15 -11.32
CA VAL A 129 -16.03 7.03 -12.79
C VAL A 129 -15.70 8.36 -13.44
N SER A 130 -14.72 8.33 -14.33
CA SER A 130 -14.21 9.49 -15.08
C SER A 130 -14.30 9.21 -16.58
N PRO A 131 -14.33 10.24 -17.46
CA PRO A 131 -14.42 10.04 -18.91
C PRO A 131 -13.25 9.25 -19.50
N SER A 132 -12.09 9.24 -18.84
CA SER A 132 -10.94 8.40 -19.21
C SER A 132 -10.53 7.49 -18.05
N LEU A 133 -10.20 6.23 -18.38
CA LEU A 133 -9.72 5.25 -17.40
C LEU A 133 -8.39 5.68 -16.78
N SER A 134 -7.50 6.30 -17.57
CA SER A 134 -6.21 6.81 -17.08
C SER A 134 -6.40 7.89 -16.03
N GLU A 135 -7.31 8.85 -16.26
CA GLU A 135 -7.59 9.89 -15.27
C GLU A 135 -8.25 9.32 -14.00
N GLN A 136 -9.17 8.36 -14.15
CA GLN A 136 -9.73 7.65 -12.99
C GLN A 136 -8.63 6.95 -12.17
N PHE A 137 -7.73 6.24 -12.84
CA PHE A 137 -6.60 5.56 -12.21
C PHE A 137 -5.68 6.55 -11.51
N GLU A 138 -5.30 7.65 -12.15
CA GLU A 138 -4.44 8.68 -11.57
C GLU A 138 -5.07 9.34 -10.33
N ARG A 139 -6.37 9.64 -10.37
CA ARG A 139 -7.09 10.19 -9.21
C ARG A 139 -7.07 9.21 -8.03
N LEU A 140 -7.38 7.94 -8.28
CA LEU A 140 -7.37 6.89 -7.26
C LEU A 140 -5.96 6.64 -6.71
N ALA A 141 -4.95 6.59 -7.59
CA ALA A 141 -3.55 6.39 -7.21
C ALA A 141 -3.05 7.54 -6.34
N ASN A 142 -3.33 8.79 -6.73
CA ASN A 142 -2.94 9.96 -5.95
C ASN A 142 -3.63 10.01 -4.58
N LEU A 143 -4.92 9.64 -4.50
CA LEU A 143 -5.62 9.55 -3.22
C LEU A 143 -5.03 8.44 -2.32
N ALA A 144 -4.68 7.29 -2.91
CA ALA A 144 -4.02 6.20 -2.22
C ALA A 144 -2.64 6.61 -1.68
N VAL A 145 -1.88 7.43 -2.42
CA VAL A 145 -0.60 7.99 -1.93
C VAL A 145 -0.82 8.77 -0.64
N VAL A 146 -1.80 9.69 -0.60
CA VAL A 146 -2.02 10.54 0.59
C VAL A 146 -2.34 9.70 1.83
N THR A 147 -3.19 8.68 1.65
CA THR A 147 -3.62 7.81 2.76
C THR A 147 -2.50 6.87 3.25
N ASN A 148 -1.57 6.47 2.37
CA ASN A 148 -0.42 5.64 2.72
C ASN A 148 0.76 6.42 3.31
N VAL A 149 0.89 7.71 2.98
CA VAL A 149 1.97 8.57 3.50
C VAL A 149 1.89 8.70 5.03
N ILE A 150 0.68 8.80 5.59
CA ILE A 150 0.49 8.94 7.03
C ILE A 150 1.11 7.78 7.82
N PRO A 151 0.75 6.50 7.57
CA PRO A 151 1.39 5.39 8.25
C PRO A 151 2.90 5.32 7.98
N TYR A 152 3.39 5.70 6.79
CA TYR A 152 4.84 5.73 6.53
C TYR A 152 5.57 6.75 7.42
N ILE A 153 5.03 7.96 7.59
CA ILE A 153 5.60 8.96 8.50
C ILE A 153 5.57 8.45 9.94
N LEU A 154 4.46 7.86 10.37
CA LEU A 154 4.31 7.33 11.72
C LEU A 154 5.32 6.20 11.99
N CYS A 155 5.47 5.25 11.08
CA CYS A 155 6.44 4.15 11.19
C CYS A 155 7.89 4.65 11.17
N ALA A 156 8.22 5.61 10.30
CA ALA A 156 9.58 6.17 10.27
C ALA A 156 9.88 6.94 11.57
N SER A 157 8.92 7.73 12.06
CA SER A 157 9.06 8.54 13.27
C SER A 157 9.10 7.68 14.55
N SER A 158 8.37 6.56 14.58
CA SER A 158 8.34 5.66 15.74
C SER A 158 9.65 4.88 15.92
N LEU A 159 10.50 4.79 14.89
CA LEU A 159 11.74 4.01 14.93
C LEU A 159 12.63 4.38 16.12
N LYS A 160 12.76 5.68 16.43
CA LYS A 160 13.54 6.13 17.58
C LYS A 160 12.99 5.59 18.89
N ALA A 161 11.69 5.80 19.12
CA ALA A 161 11.03 5.34 20.34
C ALA A 161 11.09 3.81 20.49
N MET A 162 10.94 3.06 19.39
CA MET A 162 11.05 1.61 19.39
C MET A 162 12.47 1.13 19.72
N LEU A 163 13.50 1.73 19.12
CA LEU A 163 14.90 1.36 19.42
C LEU A 163 15.29 1.70 20.87
N ASP A 164 14.76 2.79 21.42
CA ASP A 164 14.95 3.16 22.82
C ASP A 164 14.24 2.17 23.78
N GLN A 165 13.00 1.77 23.49
CA GLN A 165 12.22 0.86 24.34
C GLN A 165 12.75 -0.58 24.33
N GLU A 166 13.16 -1.07 23.16
CA GLU A 166 13.68 -2.44 23.00
C GLU A 166 15.15 -2.58 23.45
N GLY A 167 15.80 -1.49 23.86
CA GLY A 167 17.17 -1.52 24.41
C GLY A 167 18.22 -2.05 23.43
N ILE A 168 18.02 -1.90 22.12
CA ILE A 168 18.89 -2.49 21.10
C ILE A 168 20.27 -1.80 21.12
N SER A 169 21.33 -2.61 21.29
CA SER A 169 22.71 -2.11 21.34
C SER A 169 23.19 -1.58 19.98
N ASN A 170 24.10 -0.60 20.02
CA ASN A 170 24.63 0.07 18.83
C ASN A 170 25.47 -0.87 17.93
N GLU A 171 26.00 -1.96 18.50
CA GLU A 171 26.76 -2.98 17.75
C GLU A 171 25.86 -3.81 16.82
N ARG A 172 24.59 -4.04 17.21
CA ARG A 172 23.65 -4.82 16.42
C ARG A 172 22.89 -3.96 15.42
N CYS A 173 22.65 -2.70 15.76
CA CYS A 173 21.99 -1.73 14.89
C CYS A 173 22.65 -0.36 15.08
N ASN A 174 23.31 0.16 14.03
CA ASN A 174 23.88 1.50 14.07
C ASN A 174 22.73 2.53 14.16
N ARG A 175 22.56 3.08 15.37
CA ARG A 175 21.42 3.96 15.68
C ARG A 175 21.46 5.26 14.88
N ASN A 176 22.65 5.81 14.69
CA ASN A 176 22.84 7.06 13.95
C ASN A 176 22.47 6.89 12.47
N ALA A 177 22.91 5.79 11.86
CA ALA A 177 22.54 5.46 10.48
C ALA A 177 21.02 5.23 10.35
N SER A 178 20.41 4.53 11.31
CA SER A 178 18.97 4.26 11.31
C SER A 178 18.12 5.53 11.43
N TYR A 179 18.52 6.47 12.30
CA TYR A 179 17.85 7.77 12.42
C TYR A 179 18.02 8.63 11.18
N PHE A 180 19.21 8.62 10.59
CA PHE A 180 19.47 9.33 9.34
C PHE A 180 18.61 8.79 8.19
N LEU A 181 18.56 7.48 8.00
CA LEU A 181 17.73 6.84 6.96
C LEU A 181 16.23 7.06 7.20
N SER A 182 15.78 7.03 8.45
CA SER A 182 14.40 7.39 8.80
C SER A 182 14.10 8.86 8.44
N GLY A 183 15.02 9.78 8.76
CA GLY A 183 14.90 11.19 8.38
C GLY A 183 14.80 11.38 6.86
N ILE A 184 15.65 10.71 6.08
CA ILE A 184 15.57 10.73 4.61
C ILE A 184 14.21 10.20 4.13
N SER A 185 13.72 9.11 4.73
CA SER A 185 12.44 8.51 4.37
C SER A 185 11.28 9.49 4.60
N VAL A 186 11.28 10.19 5.74
CA VAL A 186 10.29 11.24 6.04
C VAL A 186 10.39 12.39 5.04
N LEU A 187 11.61 12.86 4.72
CA LEU A 187 11.80 13.93 3.73
C LEU A 187 11.30 13.55 2.34
N TYR A 188 11.58 12.32 1.89
CA TYR A 188 11.08 11.80 0.61
C TYR A 188 9.55 11.73 0.59
N VAL A 189 8.95 11.27 1.67
CA VAL A 189 7.50 11.18 1.81
C VAL A 189 6.85 12.58 1.83
N LEU A 190 7.47 13.57 2.50
CA LEU A 190 7.02 14.96 2.45
C LEU A 190 7.15 15.56 1.05
N TYR A 191 8.24 15.25 0.34
CA TYR A 191 8.40 15.66 -1.05
C TYR A 191 7.30 15.06 -1.96
N ALA A 192 6.99 13.78 -1.80
CA ALA A 192 5.89 13.14 -2.55
C ALA A 192 4.52 13.79 -2.29
N LEU A 193 4.30 14.40 -1.12
CA LEU A 193 3.07 15.16 -0.89
C LEU A 193 3.00 16.45 -1.71
N THR A 194 4.15 17.05 -2.03
CA THR A 194 4.20 18.30 -2.83
C THR A 194 3.84 18.09 -4.29
N THR A 195 3.93 16.85 -4.81
CA THR A 195 3.56 16.52 -6.19
C THR A 195 2.06 16.28 -6.38
N LEU A 196 1.28 16.32 -5.30
CA LEU A 196 -0.15 16.09 -5.34
C LEU A 196 -0.93 17.37 -5.63
N SER A 197 -2.08 17.23 -6.29
CA SER A 197 -3.03 18.34 -6.40
C SER A 197 -3.62 18.69 -5.04
N LEU A 198 -3.98 19.97 -4.84
CA LEU A 198 -4.61 20.43 -3.60
C LEU A 198 -5.89 19.64 -3.27
N ALA A 199 -6.67 19.27 -4.29
CA ALA A 199 -7.88 18.49 -4.13
C ALA A 199 -7.60 17.08 -3.57
N ASN A 200 -6.59 16.40 -4.09
CA ASN A 200 -6.21 15.05 -3.62
C ASN A 200 -5.63 15.10 -2.21
N PHE A 201 -4.79 16.10 -1.93
CA PHE A 201 -4.24 16.32 -0.60
C PHE A 201 -5.34 16.59 0.44
N ALA A 202 -6.24 17.55 0.16
CA ALA A 202 -7.35 17.88 1.03
C ALA A 202 -8.28 16.68 1.26
N GLY A 203 -8.59 15.92 0.20
CA GLY A 203 -9.40 14.71 0.29
C GLY A 203 -8.76 13.64 1.19
N GLY A 204 -7.46 13.42 1.06
CA GLY A 204 -6.74 12.48 1.92
C GLY A 204 -6.65 12.94 3.38
N CYS A 205 -6.42 14.23 3.62
CA CYS A 205 -6.44 14.81 4.98
C CYS A 205 -7.82 14.68 5.63
N LEU A 206 -8.91 14.90 4.88
CA LEU A 206 -10.27 14.70 5.37
C LEU A 206 -10.52 13.24 5.72
N ALA A 207 -10.13 12.30 4.87
CA ALA A 207 -10.27 10.87 5.13
C ALA A 207 -9.50 10.45 6.40
N ALA A 208 -8.27 10.92 6.57
CA ALA A 208 -7.48 10.69 7.76
C ALA A 208 -8.12 11.32 9.01
N GLY A 209 -8.64 12.54 8.89
CA GLY A 209 -9.35 13.25 9.96
C GLY A 209 -10.60 12.50 10.41
N ILE A 210 -11.40 11.96 9.48
CA ILE A 210 -12.56 11.11 9.80
C ILE A 210 -12.11 9.87 10.59
N GLY A 211 -11.04 9.21 10.15
CA GLY A 211 -10.47 8.07 10.86
C GLY A 211 -10.03 8.42 12.29
N TRP A 212 -9.37 9.56 12.46
CA TRP A 212 -8.92 10.06 13.76
C TRP A 212 -10.10 10.42 14.68
N ILE A 213 -11.13 11.10 14.16
CA ILE A 213 -12.34 11.44 14.91
C ILE A 213 -13.07 10.16 15.34
N ALA A 214 -13.22 9.18 14.45
CA ALA A 214 -13.84 7.90 14.78
C ALA A 214 -13.08 7.18 15.91
N TYR A 215 -11.74 7.24 15.88
CA TYR A 215 -10.89 6.73 16.96
C TYR A 215 -11.13 7.50 18.28
N LEU A 216 -11.11 8.83 18.27
CA LEU A 216 -11.34 9.66 19.46
C LEU A 216 -12.71 9.41 20.08
N VAL A 217 -13.78 9.35 19.27
CA VAL A 217 -15.13 9.07 19.75
C VAL A 217 -15.20 7.70 20.42
N ARG A 218 -14.58 6.68 19.83
CA ARG A 218 -14.64 5.32 20.35
C ARG A 218 -13.80 5.12 21.62
N PHE A 219 -12.61 5.69 21.68
CA PHE A 219 -11.67 5.43 22.78
C PHE A 219 -11.73 6.48 23.88
N ASN A 220 -11.91 7.77 23.56
CA ASN A 220 -11.99 8.84 24.56
C ASN A 220 -13.43 9.08 25.05
N LEU A 221 -14.42 9.10 24.16
CA LEU A 221 -15.81 9.38 24.57
C LEU A 221 -16.55 8.13 25.04
N LEU A 222 -16.42 7.02 24.32
CA LEU A 222 -17.07 5.74 24.69
C LEU A 222 -16.26 4.88 25.67
N LYS A 223 -15.06 5.34 26.11
CA LYS A 223 -14.17 4.67 27.08
C LYS A 223 -14.00 3.16 26.84
N THR A 224 -13.93 2.75 25.59
CA THR A 224 -13.72 1.33 25.26
C THR A 224 -12.26 0.99 25.52
N ASN A 225 -11.97 0.04 26.40
CA ASN A 225 -10.59 -0.37 26.69
C ASN A 225 -9.96 -1.08 25.48
N PHE A 226 -8.64 -0.90 25.30
CA PHE A 226 -7.86 -1.73 24.40
C PHE A 226 -7.84 -3.17 24.93
N ILE A 227 -8.11 -4.13 24.07
CA ILE A 227 -7.87 -5.55 24.40
C ILE A 227 -6.37 -5.76 24.17
N VAL A 228 -5.60 -5.78 25.27
CA VAL A 228 -4.15 -6.00 25.24
C VAL A 228 -3.89 -7.46 24.91
N GLU A 229 -2.82 -7.74 24.17
CA GLU A 229 -2.43 -9.03 23.58
C GLU A 229 -2.47 -10.23 24.55
N GLN A 230 -2.44 -9.99 25.86
CA GLN A 230 -2.58 -11.01 26.91
C GLN A 230 -4.00 -11.57 27.12
N GLU A 231 -5.05 -10.91 26.59
CA GLU A 231 -6.45 -11.36 26.70
C GLU A 231 -6.98 -12.07 25.45
N ILE A 232 -6.21 -12.10 24.36
CA ILE A 232 -6.57 -12.81 23.13
C ILE A 232 -6.14 -14.28 23.29
N LYS A 233 -7.03 -15.09 23.87
CA LYS A 233 -6.91 -16.55 23.92
C LYS A 233 -7.35 -17.20 22.62
#